data_AF-A0A1W1BTU8-F1
#
_entry.id   AF-A0A1W1BTU8-F1
#
_cell.length_a   1.000
_cell.length_b   1.000
_cell.length_c   1.000
_cell.angle_alpha   90.00
_cell.angle_beta   90.00
_cell.angle_gamma   90.00
#
_symmetry.space_group_name_H-M   'P 1'
#
loop_
_entity.id
_entity.type
_entity.pdbx_description
1 polymer ?
#
loop_
_entity_poly.entity_id
_entity_poly.type
_entity_poly.pdbx_seq_one_letter_code
_entity_poly.pdbx_strand_id
1 'polypeptide(L)'
;MISLNDIELYAIVILLIFTVWFIFNTIKYYRGEKRKVKNLHRFAKEGEVKAQQNLARHYQKGDMVQKNCEKAAFWYQKAAFSGDNEAKGHLENFLAHRKHKNKC
;
A
#
# COMPACT_ATOMS: atom_id res chain seq x y z
N MET A 1 -37.10 15.68 -33.60
CA MET A 1 -37.45 15.79 -32.17
C MET A 1 -36.91 14.53 -31.51
N ILE A 2 -35.93 14.64 -30.62
CA ILE A 2 -35.33 13.49 -29.93
C ILE A 2 -36.40 12.93 -28.99
N SER A 3 -36.65 11.62 -29.02
CA SER A 3 -37.68 11.00 -28.19
C SER A 3 -37.13 10.74 -26.78
N LEU A 4 -38.01 10.64 -25.77
CA LEU A 4 -37.61 10.40 -24.38
C LEU A 4 -36.77 9.11 -24.24
N ASN A 5 -37.06 8.08 -25.04
CA ASN A 5 -36.34 6.80 -25.07
C ASN A 5 -34.89 6.97 -25.55
N ASP A 6 -34.63 7.91 -26.47
CA ASP A 6 -33.27 8.18 -26.95
C ASP A 6 -32.42 8.80 -25.84
N ILE A 7 -33.02 9.67 -25.01
CA ILE A 7 -32.36 10.32 -23.87
C ILE A 7 -31.97 9.29 -22.81
N GLU A 8 -32.86 8.35 -22.49
CA GLU A 8 -32.57 7.26 -21.54
C GLU A 8 -31.41 6.39 -22.04
N LEU A 9 -31.39 6.04 -23.33
CA LEU A 9 -30.31 5.26 -23.93
C LEU A 9 -28.95 6.00 -23.83
N TYR A 10 -28.92 7.29 -24.15
CA TYR A 10 -27.70 8.11 -24.01
C TYR A 10 -27.20 8.19 -22.57
N ALA A 11 -28.11 8.37 -21.60
CA ALA A 11 -27.75 8.41 -20.19
C ALA A 11 -27.09 7.10 -19.73
N ILE A 12 -27.65 5.95 -20.13
CA ILE A 12 -27.08 4.63 -19.81
C ILE A 12 -25.68 4.49 -20.44
N VAL A 13 -25.52 4.85 -21.71
CA VAL A 13 -24.21 4.75 -22.40
C VAL A 13 -23.15 5.60 -21.73
N ILE A 14 -23.48 6.83 -21.32
CA ILE A 14 -22.54 7.72 -20.61
C ILE A 14 -22.15 7.14 -19.26
N LEU A 15 -23.10 6.58 -18.50
CA LEU A 15 -22.83 5.91 -17.23
C LEU A 15 -21.93 4.68 -17.40
N LEU A 16 -22.15 3.88 -18.46
CA LEU A 16 -21.29 2.75 -18.78
C LEU A 16 -19.86 3.19 -19.12
N ILE A 17 -19.70 4.22 -19.96
CA ILE A 17 -18.39 4.76 -20.30
C ILE A 17 -17.68 5.30 -19.04
N PHE A 18 -18.40 6.03 -18.19
CA PHE A 18 -17.88 6.59 -16.96
C PHE A 18 -17.42 5.50 -15.99
N THR A 19 -18.21 4.45 -15.80
CA THR A 19 -17.87 3.33 -14.92
C THR A 19 -16.69 2.53 -15.45
N VAL A 20 -16.61 2.29 -16.77
CA VAL A 20 -15.45 1.64 -17.40
C VAL A 20 -14.18 2.48 -17.22
N TRP A 21 -14.25 3.79 -17.44
CA TRP A 21 -13.14 4.71 -17.18
C TRP A 21 -12.71 4.69 -15.72
N PHE A 22 -13.67 4.72 -14.79
CA PHE A 22 -13.40 4.69 -13.35
C PHE A 22 -12.75 3.37 -12.94
N ILE A 23 -13.21 2.23 -13.45
CA ILE A 23 -12.60 0.93 -13.23
C ILE A 23 -11.17 0.91 -13.79
N PHE A 24 -10.97 1.41 -15.01
CA PHE A 24 -9.63 1.46 -15.59
C PHE A 24 -8.67 2.35 -14.78
N ASN A 25 -9.16 3.51 -14.31
CA ASN A 25 -8.42 4.44 -13.48
C ASN A 25 -8.02 3.79 -12.14
N THR A 26 -8.98 3.17 -11.45
CA THR A 26 -8.74 2.47 -10.18
C THR A 26 -7.76 1.32 -10.34
N ILE A 27 -7.93 0.45 -11.35
CA ILE A 27 -6.99 -0.63 -11.66
C ILE A 27 -5.57 -0.08 -11.91
N LYS A 28 -5.45 1.02 -12.67
CA LYS A 28 -4.17 1.67 -12.93
C LYS A 28 -3.52 2.17 -11.64
N TYR A 29 -4.29 2.78 -10.75
CA TYR A 29 -3.82 3.24 -9.44
C TYR A 29 -3.28 2.08 -8.58
N TYR A 30 -4.07 1.00 -8.42
CA TYR A 30 -3.65 -0.18 -7.65
C TYR A 30 -2.43 -0.89 -8.26
N ARG A 31 -2.34 -0.95 -9.60
CA ARG A 31 -1.17 -1.51 -10.29
C ARG A 31 0.09 -0.70 -10.00
N GLY A 32 -0.03 0.63 -9.92
CA GLY A 32 1.06 1.53 -9.57
C GLY A 32 1.59 1.27 -8.16
N GLU A 33 0.70 1.25 -7.17
CA GLU A 33 1.07 0.98 -5.78
C GLU A 33 1.70 -0.42 -5.61
N LYS A 34 1.19 -1.44 -6.31
CA LYS A 34 1.74 -2.80 -6.21
C LYS A 34 3.15 -2.86 -6.78
N ARG A 35 3.43 -2.09 -7.83
CA ARG A 35 4.77 -1.93 -8.39
C ARG A 35 5.70 -1.20 -7.41
N LYS A 36 5.23 -0.17 -6.70
CA LYS A 36 6.02 0.53 -5.67
C LYS A 36 6.44 -0.44 -4.55
N VAL A 37 5.53 -1.25 -4.03
CA VAL A 37 5.88 -2.24 -3.00
C VAL A 37 6.82 -3.34 -3.53
N LYS A 38 6.65 -3.78 -4.78
CA LYS A 38 7.60 -4.68 -5.42
C LYS A 38 9.01 -4.09 -5.49
N ASN A 39 9.14 -2.79 -5.81
CA ASN A 39 10.42 -2.11 -5.83
C ASN A 39 11.00 -1.94 -4.42
N LEU A 40 10.17 -1.66 -3.40
CA LEU A 40 10.59 -1.63 -2.00
C LEU A 40 11.21 -2.97 -1.57
N HIS A 41 10.66 -4.10 -2.00
CA HIS A 41 11.26 -5.42 -1.74
C HIS A 41 12.67 -5.56 -2.30
N ARG A 42 12.95 -4.97 -3.48
CA ARG A 42 14.27 -4.99 -4.08
C ARG A 42 15.24 -4.14 -3.27
N PHE A 43 14.89 -2.87 -3.05
CA PHE A 43 15.74 -1.93 -2.30
C PHE A 43 15.97 -2.36 -0.84
N ALA A 44 14.97 -2.95 -0.19
CA ALA A 44 15.10 -3.48 1.16
C ALA A 44 16.08 -4.67 1.23
N LYS A 45 16.17 -5.48 0.16
CA LYS A 45 17.18 -6.54 0.04
C LYS A 45 18.58 -6.00 -0.20
N GLU A 46 18.69 -4.94 -1.00
CA GLU A 46 19.94 -4.23 -1.28
C GLU A 46 20.49 -3.46 -0.05
N GLY A 47 19.69 -3.33 1.02
CA GLY A 47 20.13 -2.76 2.30
C GLY A 47 19.67 -1.33 2.54
N GLU A 48 18.85 -0.76 1.65
CA GLU A 48 18.36 0.60 1.81
C GLU A 48 17.40 0.70 3.02
N VAL A 49 17.81 1.45 4.03
CA VAL A 49 17.09 1.55 5.31
C VAL A 49 15.67 2.11 5.14
N LYS A 50 15.53 3.17 4.33
CA LYS A 50 14.23 3.77 4.00
C LYS A 50 13.29 2.77 3.34
N ALA A 51 13.82 1.91 2.47
CA ALA A 51 13.01 0.87 1.83
C ALA A 51 12.56 -0.21 2.81
N GLN A 52 13.44 -0.60 3.75
CA GLN A 52 13.11 -1.56 4.82
C GLN A 52 12.03 -1.01 5.75
N GLN A 53 12.12 0.25 6.18
CA GLN A 53 11.10 0.92 6.99
C GLN A 53 9.74 1.00 6.27
N ASN A 54 9.74 1.43 5.01
CA ASN A 54 8.52 1.54 4.22
C ASN A 54 7.86 0.16 4.02
N LEU A 55 8.67 -0.87 3.74
CA LEU A 55 8.18 -2.23 3.59
C LEU A 55 7.60 -2.78 4.90
N ALA A 56 8.25 -2.50 6.04
CA ALA A 56 7.75 -2.87 7.36
C ALA A 56 6.37 -2.25 7.63
N ARG A 57 6.18 -0.97 7.28
CA ARG A 57 4.89 -0.28 7.39
C ARG A 57 3.80 -0.91 6.52
N HIS A 58 4.12 -1.29 5.28
CA HIS A 58 3.18 -2.01 4.40
C HIS A 58 2.73 -3.34 5.03
N TYR A 59 3.66 -4.12 5.60
CA TYR A 59 3.34 -5.34 6.33
C TYR A 59 2.56 -5.10 7.62
N GLN A 60 2.80 -3.99 8.32
CA GLN A 60 2.06 -3.64 9.53
C GLN A 60 0.60 -3.25 9.23
N LYS A 61 0.35 -2.51 8.14
CA LYS A 61 -0.99 -2.07 7.77
C LYS A 61 -1.78 -3.11 6.98
N GLY A 62 -1.10 -3.91 6.17
CA GLY A 62 -1.74 -4.77 5.17
C GLY A 62 -2.06 -4.05 3.86
N ASP A 63 -1.43 -2.88 3.64
CA ASP A 63 -1.65 -2.08 2.44
C ASP A 63 -0.82 -2.67 1.29
N MET A 64 -1.50 -3.18 0.26
CA MET A 64 -0.92 -3.81 -0.94
C MET A 64 -0.20 -5.15 -0.72
N VAL A 65 0.01 -5.56 0.54
CA VAL A 65 0.57 -6.86 0.96
C VAL A 65 -0.26 -7.42 2.10
N GLN A 66 -0.24 -8.74 2.30
CA GLN A 66 -0.92 -9.32 3.45
C GLN A 66 -0.30 -8.80 4.76
N LYS A 67 -1.16 -8.33 5.66
CA LYS A 67 -0.75 -7.87 7.00
C LYS A 67 0.02 -8.99 7.71
N ASN A 68 1.22 -8.70 8.15
CA ASN A 68 2.09 -9.65 8.83
C ASN A 68 3.06 -8.90 9.75
N CYS A 69 2.80 -8.94 11.05
CA CYS A 69 3.63 -8.27 12.03
C CYS A 69 5.02 -8.87 12.21
N GLU A 70 5.20 -10.17 12.01
CA GLU A 70 6.50 -10.80 12.15
C GLU A 70 7.43 -10.28 11.05
N LYS A 71 6.91 -10.19 9.82
CA LYS A 71 7.63 -9.58 8.70
C LYS A 71 7.86 -8.09 8.93
N ALA A 72 6.89 -7.36 9.48
CA ALA A 72 7.07 -5.94 9.83
C ALA A 72 8.20 -5.77 10.86
N ALA A 73 8.19 -6.56 11.93
CA ALA A 73 9.22 -6.56 12.97
C ALA A 73 10.61 -6.87 12.40
N PHE A 74 10.70 -7.92 11.55
CA PHE A 74 11.93 -8.32 10.90
C PHE A 74 12.55 -7.18 10.07
N TRP A 75 11.74 -6.50 9.25
CA TRP A 75 12.25 -5.40 8.43
C TRP A 75 12.62 -4.16 9.26
N TYR A 76 11.86 -3.82 10.31
CA TYR A 76 12.24 -2.76 11.24
C TYR A 76 13.53 -3.09 12.01
N GLN A 77 13.73 -4.35 12.43
CA GLN A 77 14.97 -4.78 13.08
C GLN A 77 16.17 -4.68 12.14
N LYS A 78 16.01 -5.11 10.89
CA LYS A 78 17.08 -5.01 9.88
C LYS A 78 17.46 -3.54 9.60
N ALA A 79 16.45 -2.68 9.55
CA ALA A 79 16.64 -1.23 9.39
C ALA A 79 17.39 -0.64 10.59
N ALA A 80 17.00 -0.99 11.82
CA ALA A 80 17.64 -0.54 13.05
C ALA A 80 19.09 -1.05 13.21
N PHE A 81 19.38 -2.26 12.71
CA PHE A 81 20.72 -2.84 12.74
C PHE A 81 21.70 -2.13 11.81
N SER A 82 21.20 -1.45 10.77
CA SER A 82 22.03 -0.67 9.83
C SER A 82 22.56 0.64 10.45
N GLY A 83 22.35 0.86 11.75
CA GLY A 83 22.88 2.01 12.50
C GLY A 83 22.04 3.28 12.37
N ASP A 84 20.92 3.23 11.65
CA ASP A 84 20.04 4.36 11.45
C ASP A 84 19.18 4.64 12.70
N ASN A 85 19.41 5.81 13.31
CA ASN A 85 18.68 6.26 14.50
C ASN A 85 17.18 6.45 14.24
N GLU A 86 16.79 6.78 13.00
CA GLU A 86 15.39 6.89 12.59
C GLU A 86 14.73 5.51 12.57
N ALA A 87 15.44 4.50 12.05
CA ALA A 87 14.96 3.11 12.05
C ALA A 87 14.80 2.52 13.46
N LYS A 88 15.70 2.87 14.39
CA LYS A 88 15.56 2.49 15.81
C LYS A 88 14.29 3.08 16.43
N GLY A 89 14.03 4.38 16.21
CA GLY A 89 12.79 5.02 16.68
C GLY A 89 11.53 4.38 16.09
N HIS A 90 11.55 3.97 14.83
CA HIS A 90 10.43 3.23 14.22
C HIS A 90 10.24 1.83 14.82
N LEU A 91 11.32 1.10 15.12
CA LEU A 91 11.26 -0.19 15.79
C LEU A 91 10.72 -0.08 17.22
N GLU A 92 11.21 0.89 17.99
CA GLU A 92 10.74 1.16 19.36
C GLU A 92 9.25 1.48 19.38
N ASN A 93 8.80 2.37 18.48
CA ASN A 93 7.38 2.67 18.31
C ASN A 93 6.57 1.42 17.93
N PHE A 94 7.05 0.61 16.99
CA PHE A 94 6.38 -0.64 16.59
C PHE A 94 6.24 -1.62 17.78
N LEU A 95 7.30 -1.80 18.57
CA LEU A 95 7.29 -2.68 19.75
C LEU A 95 6.42 -2.14 20.88
N ALA A 96 6.42 -0.83 21.11
CA ALA A 96 5.55 -0.17 22.09
C ALA A 96 4.07 -0.38 21.76
N HIS A 97 3.70 -0.24 20.48
CA HIS A 97 2.35 -0.51 20.00
C HIS A 97 1.97 -1.98 20.17
N ARG A 98 2.90 -2.92 19.90
CA ARG A 98 2.69 -4.35 20.10
C ARG A 98 2.49 -4.74 21.57
N LYS A 99 3.16 -4.06 22.52
CA LYS A 99 3.04 -4.31 23.97
C LYS A 99 1.75 -3.76 24.57
N HIS A 100 1.31 -2.57 24.16
CA HIS A 100 0.15 -1.91 24.77
C HIS A 100 -1.20 -2.32 24.18
N LYS A 101 -1.24 -2.81 22.94
CA LYS A 101 -2.46 -3.27 22.28
C LYS A 101 -2.05 -4.44 21.40
N ASN A 102 -2.78 -5.56 21.43
CA ASN A 102 -2.64 -6.67 20.48
C ASN A 102 -2.95 -6.22 19.04
N LYS A 103 -2.18 -5.28 18.49
CA LYS A 103 -2.36 -4.71 17.16
C LYS A 103 -1.19 -5.10 16.28
N CYS A 104 -1.36 -6.33 15.82
CA CYS A 104 -1.31 -6.65 14.41
C CYS A 104 -2.71 -6.60 13.83
#